data_AF-A0A1W9M3X6-F1
#
_entry.id   AF-A0A1W9M3X6-F1
#
_cell.length_a   1.000
_cell.length_b   1.000
_cell.length_c   1.000
_cell.angle_alpha   90.00
_cell.angle_beta   90.00
_cell.angle_gamma   90.00
#
_symmetry.space_group_name_H-M   'P 1'
#
loop_
_entity.id
_entity.type
_entity.pdbx_description
1 polymer ?
#
loop_
_entity_poly.entity_id
_entity_poly.type
_entity_poly.pdbx_seq_one_letter_code
_entity_poly.pdbx_strand_id
1 'polypeptide(L)'
;MLSLSLLVILIVFFALAFDYINGFHDTANAIATVVSTRVLSPRNAIIMAACLNFVGALASTQVARTVASGLVDTARFLVDDIRQPAALAIRLQTPADPLARYLAAQMSEQTRELLVRTDAPAKELRDALANELNRVLKRSDLYEAERFSGIQLKDKIVEDAQRSDRLKPEKLATINRTLLESALPDQLASNQQVFQLVILAALIGAIVWNLLTWYFGIPSSSSHALIGGLCGAAIIHGGLSLVLWDGILKKVLIPLVGSPTFGFLIGFILMTSIARVLANVHPERVSSTFRNLQIFSAAAMALTHGLNDAQKSMGIITMALVSARILTEPVVPTWVILSCALAMALGTSAGGWRIIKTMGHKIIRLEPVHGFAAETSSAIVLFATSHFGMPVSTTHVISGCIFGVGSSKRLSAVRWGVAQNIITAWVLTLPASALVAALSYKLLGLLGLGQ
;
A
#
# COMPACT_ATOMS: atom_id res chain seq x y z
N MET A 1 6.13 21.87 17.45
CA MET A 1 5.16 21.01 16.74
C MET A 1 5.23 21.30 15.25
N LEU A 2 5.39 20.30 14.39
CA LEU A 2 5.23 20.51 12.95
C LEU A 2 3.75 20.77 12.67
N SER A 3 3.44 21.75 11.81
CA SER A 3 2.07 21.94 11.37
C SER A 3 1.59 20.72 10.56
N LEU A 4 0.29 20.46 10.57
CA LEU A 4 -0.31 19.38 9.78
C LEU A 4 0.09 19.49 8.30
N SER A 5 0.10 20.70 7.75
CA SER A 5 0.52 20.97 6.38
C SER A 5 1.97 20.56 6.11
N LEU A 6 2.88 20.82 7.07
CA LEU A 6 4.28 20.44 6.93
C LEU A 6 4.46 18.92 6.98
N LEU A 7 3.71 18.21 7.84
CA LEU A 7 3.71 16.74 7.86
C LEU A 7 3.23 16.15 6.53
N VAL A 8 2.17 16.69 5.95
CA VAL A 8 1.67 16.26 4.63
C VAL A 8 2.73 16.50 3.55
N ILE A 9 3.40 17.67 3.55
CA ILE A 9 4.48 17.97 2.59
C ILE A 9 5.63 16.97 2.74
N LEU A 10 6.02 16.65 3.98
CA LEU A 10 7.05 15.64 4.24
C LEU A 10 6.63 14.27 3.73
N ILE A 11 5.38 13.84 3.97
CA ILE A 11 4.88 12.57 3.44
C ILE A 11 4.92 12.54 1.93
N VAL A 12 4.51 13.62 1.25
CA VAL A 12 4.60 13.70 -0.22
C VAL A 12 6.05 13.57 -0.67
N PHE A 13 6.97 14.29 -0.03
CA PHE A 13 8.40 14.19 -0.35
C PHE A 13 8.94 12.76 -0.16
N PHE A 14 8.69 12.13 0.99
CA PHE A 14 9.14 10.77 1.26
C PHE A 14 8.44 9.74 0.38
N ALA A 15 7.17 9.92 0.02
CA ALA A 15 6.47 9.03 -0.90
C ALA A 15 7.04 9.12 -2.32
N LEU A 16 7.38 10.33 -2.80
CA LEU A 16 8.06 10.51 -4.08
C LEU A 16 9.49 9.96 -4.05
N ALA A 17 10.20 10.11 -2.94
CA ALA A 17 11.51 9.48 -2.75
C ALA A 17 11.41 7.96 -2.74
N PHE A 18 10.39 7.40 -2.08
CA PHE A 18 10.09 5.97 -2.12
C PHE A 18 9.78 5.51 -3.55
N ASP A 19 8.99 6.26 -4.32
CA ASP A 19 8.64 5.90 -5.70
C ASP A 19 9.85 5.97 -6.64
N TYR A 20 10.72 6.97 -6.45
CA TYR A 20 12.00 7.05 -7.13
C TYR A 20 12.90 5.85 -6.79
N ILE A 21 12.99 5.51 -5.50
CA ILE A 21 13.77 4.35 -5.04
C ILE A 21 13.21 3.06 -5.64
N ASN A 22 11.89 2.93 -5.63
CA ASN A 22 11.21 1.79 -6.20
C ASN A 22 11.49 1.69 -7.71
N GLY A 23 11.42 2.80 -8.43
CA GLY A 23 11.74 2.86 -9.85
C GLY A 23 13.12 2.27 -10.16
N PHE A 24 14.17 2.67 -9.45
CA PHE A 24 15.51 2.12 -9.71
C PHE A 24 15.67 0.69 -9.18
N HIS A 25 15.06 0.36 -8.05
CA HIS A 25 15.12 -0.96 -7.43
C HIS A 25 14.50 -2.02 -8.36
N ASP A 26 13.30 -1.73 -8.86
CA ASP A 26 12.49 -2.66 -9.64
C ASP A 26 12.67 -2.48 -11.16
N THR A 27 13.56 -1.58 -11.61
CA THR A 27 14.02 -1.53 -13.01
C THR A 27 14.44 -2.92 -13.51
N ALA A 28 15.08 -3.71 -12.65
CA ALA A 28 15.50 -5.07 -12.97
C ALA A 28 14.35 -5.99 -13.40
N ASN A 29 13.15 -5.80 -12.85
CA ASN A 29 11.97 -6.61 -13.18
C ASN A 29 11.51 -6.39 -14.62
N ALA A 30 11.69 -5.18 -15.15
CA ALA A 30 11.29 -4.84 -16.51
C ALA A 30 12.37 -5.12 -17.57
N ILE A 31 13.66 -4.97 -17.23
CA ILE A 31 14.73 -4.98 -18.24
C ILE A 31 15.79 -6.08 -18.09
N ALA A 32 15.89 -6.78 -16.96
CA ALA A 32 17.01 -7.71 -16.74
C ALA A 32 17.03 -8.85 -17.78
N THR A 33 15.85 -9.36 -18.14
CA THR A 33 15.64 -10.39 -19.15
C THR A 33 16.12 -9.93 -20.53
N VAL A 34 15.61 -8.81 -21.06
CA VAL A 34 15.97 -8.29 -22.40
C VAL A 34 17.42 -7.83 -22.53
N VAL A 35 18.02 -7.37 -21.42
CA VAL A 35 19.44 -7.01 -21.35
C VAL A 35 20.32 -8.26 -21.27
N SER A 36 19.93 -9.27 -20.47
CA SER A 36 20.68 -10.52 -20.33
C SER A 36 20.72 -11.35 -21.61
N THR A 37 19.62 -11.35 -22.39
CA THR A 37 19.55 -11.99 -23.71
C THR A 37 20.23 -11.18 -24.81
N ARG A 38 20.77 -10.00 -24.47
CA ARG A 38 21.43 -9.06 -25.39
C ARG A 38 20.53 -8.66 -26.56
N VAL A 39 19.22 -8.60 -26.32
CA VAL A 39 18.24 -8.15 -27.33
C VAL A 39 18.24 -6.62 -27.39
N LEU A 40 18.31 -5.96 -26.24
CA LEU A 40 18.48 -4.52 -26.14
C LEU A 40 19.78 -4.17 -25.43
N SER A 41 20.37 -3.04 -25.82
CA SER A 41 21.43 -2.43 -25.03
C SER A 41 20.84 -1.92 -23.70
N PRO A 42 21.63 -1.90 -22.62
CA PRO A 42 21.11 -1.46 -21.32
C PRO A 42 20.54 -0.03 -21.36
N ARG A 43 21.15 0.87 -22.14
CA ARG A 43 20.65 2.24 -22.33
C ARG A 43 19.26 2.28 -22.98
N ASN A 44 19.07 1.53 -24.07
CA ASN A 44 17.79 1.52 -24.78
C ASN A 44 16.69 0.86 -23.94
N ALA A 45 17.03 -0.19 -23.20
CA ALA A 45 16.09 -0.84 -22.30
C ALA A 45 15.63 0.09 -21.18
N ILE A 46 16.54 0.88 -20.59
CA ILE A 46 16.21 1.87 -19.55
C ILE A 46 15.29 2.97 -20.11
N ILE A 47 15.61 3.54 -21.27
CA ILE A 47 14.77 4.60 -21.88
C ILE A 47 13.36 4.07 -22.15
N MET A 48 13.26 2.89 -22.76
CA MET A 48 11.98 2.24 -23.03
C MET A 48 11.21 2.00 -21.73
N ALA A 49 11.87 1.44 -20.72
CA ALA A 49 11.23 1.14 -19.44
C ALA A 49 10.77 2.41 -18.72
N ALA A 50 11.57 3.47 -18.69
CA ALA A 50 11.21 4.74 -18.06
C ALA A 50 9.99 5.38 -18.73
N CYS A 51 9.96 5.44 -20.07
CA CYS A 51 8.82 5.97 -20.83
C CYS A 51 7.55 5.16 -20.58
N LEU A 52 7.63 3.82 -20.63
CA LEU A 52 6.46 2.96 -20.46
C LEU A 52 6.00 2.87 -19.01
N ASN A 53 6.92 2.94 -18.04
CA ASN A 53 6.60 3.09 -16.62
C ASN A 53 5.79 4.38 -16.40
N PHE A 54 6.23 5.50 -16.98
CA PHE A 54 5.49 6.76 -16.93
C PHE A 54 4.08 6.61 -17.50
N VAL A 55 3.95 6.09 -18.73
CA VAL A 55 2.63 5.91 -19.38
C VAL A 55 1.74 4.95 -18.59
N GLY A 56 2.30 3.85 -18.09
CA GLY A 56 1.59 2.86 -17.28
C GLY A 56 1.03 3.45 -15.99
N ALA A 57 1.81 4.32 -15.33
CA ALA A 57 1.36 5.03 -14.12
C ALA A 57 0.14 5.93 -14.38
N LEU A 58 0.00 6.50 -15.58
CA LEU A 58 -1.14 7.35 -15.93
C LEU A 58 -2.42 6.56 -16.24
N ALA A 59 -2.31 5.27 -16.51
CA ALA A 59 -3.40 4.48 -17.08
C ALA A 59 -4.44 3.98 -16.06
N SER A 60 -4.15 3.99 -14.76
CA SER A 60 -5.10 3.52 -13.73
C SER A 60 -4.82 4.12 -12.35
N THR A 61 -5.85 4.14 -11.50
CA THR A 61 -5.79 4.55 -10.07
C THR A 61 -6.42 3.51 -9.14
N GLN A 62 -6.76 2.32 -9.65
CA GLN A 62 -7.49 1.31 -8.89
C GLN A 62 -6.67 0.73 -7.72
N VAL A 63 -5.41 0.37 -7.96
CA VAL A 63 -4.48 -0.12 -6.93
C VAL A 63 -4.24 0.97 -5.89
N ALA A 64 -4.10 2.23 -6.32
CA ALA A 64 -3.91 3.37 -5.43
C ALA A 64 -5.09 3.55 -4.47
N ARG A 65 -6.33 3.37 -4.94
CA ARG A 65 -7.53 3.39 -4.09
C ARG A 65 -7.52 2.26 -3.05
N THR A 66 -7.11 1.06 -3.44
CA THR A 66 -6.98 -0.09 -2.53
C THR A 66 -5.88 0.10 -1.49
N VAL A 67 -4.77 0.74 -1.84
CA VAL A 67 -3.71 1.08 -0.89
C VAL A 67 -4.16 2.21 0.04
N ALA A 68 -4.87 3.21 -0.50
CA ALA A 68 -5.38 4.34 0.27
C ALA A 68 -6.45 3.94 1.29
N SER A 69 -7.22 2.87 1.02
CA SER A 69 -8.34 2.44 1.86
C SER A 69 -8.34 0.93 2.15
N GLY A 70 -8.46 0.59 3.43
CA GLY A 70 -8.64 -0.80 3.88
C GLY A 70 -7.38 -1.53 4.35
N LEU A 71 -6.28 -0.82 4.61
CA LEU A 71 -5.12 -1.39 5.29
C LEU A 71 -5.08 -1.00 6.79
N VAL A 72 -5.43 0.24 7.10
CA VAL A 72 -5.43 0.81 8.46
C VAL A 72 -6.71 1.60 8.69
N ASP A 73 -7.29 1.47 9.88
CA ASP A 73 -8.52 2.17 10.28
C ASP A 73 -8.21 3.61 10.72
N THR A 74 -8.26 4.55 9.78
CA THR A 74 -7.90 5.97 10.02
C THR A 74 -8.95 6.76 10.81
N ALA A 75 -10.14 6.18 11.03
CA ALA A 75 -11.24 6.82 11.74
C ALA A 75 -11.36 6.34 13.21
N ARG A 76 -10.70 5.24 13.56
CA ARG A 76 -10.80 4.60 14.87
C ARG A 76 -10.39 5.55 16.00
N PHE A 77 -11.21 5.61 17.05
CA PHE A 77 -10.85 6.16 18.35
C PHE A 77 -9.85 5.25 19.05
N LEU A 78 -8.69 5.80 19.37
CA LEU A 78 -7.76 5.22 20.33
C LEU A 78 -8.13 5.67 21.74
N VAL A 79 -7.62 4.95 22.73
CA VAL A 79 -7.84 5.24 24.16
C VAL A 79 -7.38 6.66 24.49
N ASP A 80 -6.23 7.06 23.95
CA ASP A 80 -5.63 8.38 24.15
C ASP A 80 -6.38 9.50 23.42
N ASP A 81 -7.28 9.17 22.48
CA ASP A 81 -8.14 10.16 21.85
C ASP A 81 -9.21 10.70 22.82
N ILE A 82 -9.50 9.97 23.90
CA ILE A 82 -10.48 10.39 24.92
C ILE A 82 -9.76 11.25 25.98
N ARG A 83 -9.69 12.56 25.73
CA ARG A 83 -8.96 13.52 26.58
C ARG A 83 -9.62 13.70 27.94
N GLN A 84 -10.92 13.99 27.95
CA GLN A 84 -11.71 14.26 29.15
C GLN A 84 -12.79 13.20 29.36
N PRO A 85 -12.42 11.96 29.78
CA PRO A 85 -13.36 10.86 29.93
C PRO A 85 -14.46 11.16 30.96
N ALA A 86 -14.12 11.84 32.07
CA ALA A 86 -15.09 12.19 33.10
C ALA A 86 -16.14 13.21 32.61
N ALA A 87 -15.70 14.26 31.91
CA ALA A 87 -16.62 15.25 31.34
C ALA A 87 -17.55 14.63 30.29
N LEU A 88 -17.00 13.75 29.45
CA LEU A 88 -17.79 12.99 28.48
C LEU A 88 -18.79 12.05 29.19
N ALA A 89 -18.36 11.39 30.26
CA ALA A 89 -19.22 10.49 31.02
C ALA A 89 -20.39 11.22 31.68
N ILE A 90 -20.14 12.37 32.31
CA ILE A 90 -21.19 13.23 32.89
C ILE A 90 -22.20 13.63 31.81
N ARG A 91 -21.71 14.07 30.64
CA ARG A 91 -22.58 14.45 29.51
C ARG A 91 -23.47 13.31 29.02
N LEU A 92 -22.96 12.07 29.03
CA LEU A 92 -23.71 10.89 28.61
C LEU A 92 -24.68 10.38 29.70
N GLN A 93 -24.41 10.64 30.98
CA GLN A 93 -25.32 10.30 32.08
C GLN A 93 -26.52 11.25 32.15
N THR A 94 -26.27 12.54 31.98
CA THR A 94 -27.31 13.59 31.98
C THR A 94 -27.32 14.32 30.63
N PRO A 95 -27.83 13.69 29.56
CA PRO A 95 -27.72 14.23 28.21
C PRO A 95 -28.68 15.41 27.99
N ALA A 96 -28.12 16.62 27.99
CA ALA A 96 -28.87 17.86 27.77
C ALA A 96 -29.20 18.09 26.28
N ASP A 97 -28.26 17.79 25.38
CA ASP A 97 -28.37 18.04 23.95
C ASP A 97 -28.77 16.78 23.14
N PRO A 98 -29.31 16.94 21.92
CA PRO A 98 -29.82 15.80 21.15
C PRO A 98 -28.73 14.81 20.72
N LEU A 99 -27.49 15.26 20.47
CA LEU A 99 -26.37 14.37 20.16
C LEU A 99 -26.00 13.51 21.38
N ALA A 100 -25.88 14.11 22.56
CA ALA A 100 -25.60 13.37 23.80
C ALA A 100 -26.70 12.34 24.10
N ARG A 101 -27.99 12.68 23.89
CA ARG A 101 -29.11 11.74 24.05
C ARG A 101 -28.98 10.55 23.10
N TYR A 102 -28.65 10.82 21.84
CA TYR A 102 -28.41 9.78 20.86
C TYR A 102 -27.24 8.87 21.26
N LEU A 103 -26.09 9.45 21.62
CA LEU A 103 -24.91 8.69 22.02
C LEU A 103 -25.16 7.84 23.27
N ALA A 104 -25.81 8.39 24.30
CA ALA A 104 -26.17 7.67 25.52
C ALA A 104 -27.10 6.46 25.22
N ALA A 105 -28.05 6.64 24.30
CA ALA A 105 -28.94 5.56 23.85
C ALA A 105 -28.16 4.43 23.15
N GLN A 106 -27.04 4.75 22.48
CA GLN A 106 -26.19 3.77 21.80
C GLN A 106 -25.21 3.06 22.73
N MET A 107 -25.04 3.46 23.99
CA MET A 107 -24.11 2.80 24.93
C MET A 107 -24.64 1.43 25.39
N SER A 108 -23.77 0.44 25.54
CA SER A 108 -24.13 -0.85 26.15
C SER A 108 -24.43 -0.71 27.64
N GLU A 109 -25.13 -1.71 28.21
CA GLU A 109 -25.44 -1.77 29.64
C GLU A 109 -24.17 -1.73 30.49
N GLN A 110 -23.13 -2.49 30.13
CA GLN A 110 -21.82 -2.48 30.80
C GLN A 110 -21.19 -1.09 30.82
N THR A 111 -21.20 -0.37 29.70
CA THR A 111 -20.66 0.99 29.68
C THR A 111 -21.51 1.93 30.52
N ARG A 112 -22.85 1.81 30.49
CA ARG A 112 -23.74 2.66 31.31
C ARG A 112 -23.48 2.49 32.81
N GLU A 113 -23.27 1.26 33.27
CA GLU A 113 -22.86 0.99 34.65
C GLU A 113 -21.53 1.67 34.98
N LEU A 114 -20.55 1.56 34.08
CA LEU A 114 -19.23 2.16 34.26
C LEU A 114 -19.28 3.70 34.30
N LEU A 115 -20.20 4.33 33.56
CA LEU A 115 -20.37 5.78 33.60
C LEU A 115 -20.78 6.25 34.99
N VAL A 116 -21.70 5.54 35.66
CA VAL A 116 -22.23 5.92 36.99
C VAL A 116 -21.22 5.67 38.12
N ARG A 117 -20.24 4.78 37.90
CA ARG A 117 -19.19 4.47 38.87
C ARG A 117 -18.23 5.65 39.07
N THR A 118 -18.25 6.23 40.26
CA THR A 118 -17.36 7.33 40.65
C THR A 118 -15.93 6.88 40.96
N ASP A 119 -15.72 5.57 41.18
CA ASP A 119 -14.45 4.94 41.52
C ASP A 119 -13.72 4.33 40.31
N ALA A 120 -14.33 4.35 39.11
CA ALA A 120 -13.80 3.68 37.95
C ALA A 120 -12.42 4.27 37.53
N PRO A 121 -11.40 3.42 37.30
CA PRO A 121 -10.12 3.87 36.77
C PRO A 121 -10.31 4.64 35.45
N ALA A 122 -9.68 5.82 35.34
CA ALA A 122 -9.82 6.67 34.15
C ALA A 122 -9.47 5.94 32.84
N LYS A 123 -8.53 4.99 32.88
CA LYS A 123 -8.15 4.18 31.73
C LYS A 123 -9.29 3.24 31.29
N GLU A 124 -9.92 2.55 32.24
CA GLU A 124 -11.04 1.64 31.98
C GLU A 124 -12.22 2.40 31.35
N LEU A 125 -12.50 3.60 31.86
CA LEU A 125 -13.52 4.48 31.31
C LEU A 125 -13.18 4.95 29.88
N ARG A 126 -11.92 5.32 29.61
CA ARG A 126 -11.47 5.67 28.25
C ARG A 126 -11.60 4.50 27.29
N ASP A 127 -11.18 3.31 27.71
CA ASP A 127 -11.25 2.08 26.92
C ASP A 127 -12.71 1.77 26.53
N ALA A 128 -13.63 1.82 27.49
CA ALA A 128 -15.05 1.59 27.26
C ALA A 128 -15.65 2.63 26.29
N LEU A 129 -15.41 3.93 26.55
CA LEU A 129 -15.90 5.02 25.70
C LEU A 129 -15.34 4.93 24.27
N ALA A 130 -14.04 4.66 24.11
CA ALA A 130 -13.44 4.51 22.79
C ALA A 130 -14.06 3.34 22.01
N ASN A 131 -14.30 2.20 22.68
CA ASN A 131 -14.94 1.04 22.06
C ASN A 131 -16.38 1.32 21.63
N GLU A 132 -17.17 2.02 22.45
CA GLU A 132 -18.54 2.41 22.12
C GLU A 132 -18.62 3.42 20.98
N LEU A 133 -17.79 4.46 21.01
CA LEU A 133 -17.71 5.44 19.92
C LEU A 133 -17.30 4.75 18.61
N ASN A 134 -16.33 3.84 18.65
CA ASN A 134 -15.94 3.04 17.49
C ASN A 134 -17.08 2.17 16.94
N ARG A 135 -17.99 1.69 17.80
CA ARG A 135 -19.20 0.98 17.37
C ARG A 135 -20.18 1.93 16.66
N VAL A 136 -20.39 3.12 17.22
CA VAL A 136 -21.24 4.16 16.63
C VAL A 136 -20.71 4.58 15.26
N LEU A 137 -19.39 4.76 15.10
CA LEU A 137 -18.78 5.14 13.83
C LEU A 137 -19.18 4.25 12.65
N LYS A 138 -19.33 2.93 12.89
CA LYS A 138 -19.53 1.93 11.82
C LYS A 138 -20.98 1.54 11.58
N ARG A 139 -21.87 1.74 12.57
CA ARG A 139 -23.25 1.20 12.53
C ARG A 139 -24.31 2.21 12.13
N SER A 140 -24.07 3.49 12.42
CA SER A 140 -25.13 4.49 12.39
C SER A 140 -24.76 5.67 11.53
N ASP A 141 -25.73 6.19 10.80
CA ASP A 141 -25.63 7.57 10.35
C ASP A 141 -25.82 8.50 11.55
N LEU A 142 -24.74 9.22 11.88
CA LEU A 142 -24.74 10.13 13.01
C LEU A 142 -25.38 11.46 12.66
N TYR A 143 -25.40 11.86 11.39
CA TYR A 143 -25.82 13.22 11.03
C TYR A 143 -27.34 13.35 10.95
N GLU A 144 -27.91 14.16 11.83
CA GLU A 144 -29.23 14.76 11.65
C GLU A 144 -29.10 16.25 12.01
N ALA A 145 -29.82 17.12 11.30
CA ALA A 145 -29.74 18.56 11.51
C ALA A 145 -30.02 18.97 12.96
N GLU A 146 -30.95 18.30 13.63
CA GLU A 146 -31.29 18.55 15.03
C GLU A 146 -30.14 18.15 15.98
N ARG A 147 -29.49 17.00 15.74
CA ARG A 147 -28.36 16.49 16.54
C ARG A 147 -27.16 17.43 16.54
N PHE A 148 -26.94 18.15 15.44
CA PHE A 148 -25.84 19.10 15.30
C PHE A 148 -26.28 20.57 15.34
N SER A 149 -27.49 20.84 15.84
CA SER A 149 -27.97 22.20 16.02
C SER A 149 -27.06 22.99 16.98
N GLY A 150 -26.57 24.15 16.53
CA GLY A 150 -25.65 25.00 17.30
C GLY A 150 -24.17 24.58 17.24
N ILE A 151 -23.82 23.54 16.47
CA ILE A 151 -22.43 23.12 16.26
C ILE A 151 -21.94 23.71 14.94
N GLN A 152 -20.81 24.43 14.97
CA GLN A 152 -20.19 24.96 13.75
C GLN A 152 -19.51 23.83 12.97
N LEU A 153 -20.21 23.33 11.94
CA LEU A 153 -19.68 22.34 11.00
C LEU A 153 -19.23 23.02 9.71
N LYS A 154 -18.23 22.44 9.04
CA LYS A 154 -17.84 22.88 7.70
C LYS A 154 -18.89 22.43 6.68
N ASP A 155 -19.24 23.31 5.73
CA ASP A 155 -20.26 23.04 4.70
C ASP A 155 -20.03 21.73 3.95
N LYS A 156 -18.77 21.44 3.61
CA LYS A 156 -18.40 20.20 2.91
C LYS A 156 -18.69 18.93 3.72
N ILE A 157 -18.51 18.97 5.05
CA ILE A 157 -18.80 17.83 5.93
C ILE A 157 -20.31 17.60 6.00
N VAL A 158 -21.09 18.68 6.05
CA VAL A 158 -22.56 18.61 6.03
C VAL A 158 -23.05 18.02 4.72
N GLU A 159 -22.52 18.48 3.58
CA GLU A 159 -22.89 17.93 2.26
C GLU A 159 -22.54 16.44 2.14
N ASP A 160 -21.34 16.05 2.58
CA ASP A 160 -20.92 14.64 2.58
C ASP A 160 -21.78 13.80 3.54
N ALA A 161 -22.13 14.32 4.71
CA ALA A 161 -22.95 13.63 5.71
C ALA A 161 -24.41 13.47 5.27
N GLN A 162 -24.98 14.43 4.54
CA GLN A 162 -26.32 14.31 3.94
C GLN A 162 -26.43 13.20 2.89
N ARG A 163 -25.29 12.69 2.38
CA ARG A 163 -25.22 11.60 1.42
C ARG A 163 -24.82 10.27 2.06
N SER A 164 -24.79 10.19 3.38
CA SER A 164 -24.41 9.04 4.23
C SER A 164 -24.94 7.69 3.75
N ASP A 165 -26.22 7.61 3.37
CA ASP A 165 -26.90 6.39 2.91
C ASP A 165 -26.27 5.74 1.68
N ARG A 166 -25.50 6.51 0.89
CA ARG A 166 -24.84 6.05 -0.34
C ARG A 166 -23.35 5.79 -0.13
N LEU A 167 -22.84 5.98 1.09
CA LEU A 167 -21.41 5.90 1.37
C LEU A 167 -20.99 4.49 1.78
N LYS A 168 -19.75 4.15 1.43
CA LYS A 168 -19.12 2.94 1.94
C LYS A 168 -18.90 3.06 3.46
N PRO A 169 -18.93 1.95 4.22
CA PRO A 169 -18.75 1.98 5.68
C PRO A 169 -17.47 2.70 6.15
N GLU A 170 -16.37 2.57 5.41
CA GLU A 170 -15.09 3.25 5.71
C GLU A 170 -15.23 4.79 5.64
N LYS A 171 -15.99 5.31 4.67
CA LYS A 171 -16.22 6.75 4.50
C LYS A 171 -17.19 7.26 5.56
N LEU A 172 -18.25 6.50 5.86
CA LEU A 172 -19.20 6.81 6.93
C LEU A 172 -18.48 6.95 8.28
N ALA A 173 -17.60 6.01 8.62
CA ALA A 173 -16.81 6.08 9.85
C ALA A 173 -15.93 7.33 9.91
N THR A 174 -15.32 7.74 8.79
CA THR A 174 -14.48 8.94 8.72
C THR A 174 -15.29 10.22 8.92
N ILE A 175 -16.48 10.31 8.33
CA ILE A 175 -17.39 11.44 8.50
C ILE A 175 -17.91 11.49 9.93
N ASN A 176 -18.41 10.37 10.45
CA ASN A 176 -18.87 10.26 11.84
C ASN A 176 -17.77 10.66 12.83
N ARG A 177 -16.53 10.25 12.59
CA ARG A 177 -15.37 10.66 13.40
C ARG A 177 -15.19 12.17 13.38
N THR A 178 -15.25 12.78 12.20
CA THR A 178 -15.06 14.23 12.03
C THR A 178 -16.21 15.04 12.64
N LEU A 179 -17.44 14.53 12.56
CA LEU A 179 -18.61 15.12 13.21
C LEU A 179 -18.46 15.11 14.74
N LEU A 180 -18.04 13.98 15.31
CA LEU A 180 -17.80 13.86 16.75
C LEU A 180 -16.66 14.78 17.22
N GLU A 181 -15.54 14.84 16.50
CA GLU A 181 -14.44 15.77 16.80
C GLU A 181 -14.90 17.24 16.78
N SER A 182 -15.79 17.61 15.85
CA SER A 182 -16.32 18.97 15.75
C SER A 182 -17.33 19.28 16.87
N ALA A 183 -18.08 18.27 17.31
CA ALA A 183 -19.11 18.41 18.34
C ALA A 183 -18.55 18.38 19.78
N LEU A 184 -17.44 17.67 19.99
CA LEU A 184 -16.84 17.41 21.31
C LEU A 184 -15.33 17.73 21.32
N PRO A 185 -14.92 18.97 20.95
CA PRO A 185 -13.50 19.30 20.75
C PRO A 185 -12.66 19.25 22.03
N ASP A 186 -13.28 19.48 23.20
CA ASP A 186 -12.59 19.44 24.50
C ASP A 186 -12.44 18.00 25.01
N GLN A 187 -13.39 17.12 24.67
CA GLN A 187 -13.43 15.74 25.14
C GLN A 187 -12.67 14.79 24.21
N LEU A 188 -12.61 15.08 22.92
CA LEU A 188 -12.04 14.20 21.89
C LEU A 188 -10.83 14.86 21.20
N ALA A 189 -9.71 14.14 21.13
CA ALA A 189 -8.54 14.56 20.36
C ALA A 189 -8.77 14.34 18.86
N SER A 190 -8.20 15.20 18.02
CA SER A 190 -8.08 14.90 16.60
C SER A 190 -6.90 13.97 16.34
N ASN A 191 -7.11 12.93 15.54
CA ASN A 191 -6.07 11.95 15.21
C ASN A 191 -5.23 12.33 13.96
N GLN A 192 -5.54 13.45 13.30
CA GLN A 192 -4.96 13.81 12.00
C GLN A 192 -3.43 13.88 12.01
N GLN A 193 -2.85 14.63 12.96
CA GLN A 193 -1.39 14.81 13.07
C GLN A 193 -0.68 13.50 13.43
N VAL A 194 -1.20 12.78 14.43
CA VAL A 194 -0.59 11.53 14.89
C VAL A 194 -0.62 10.48 13.79
N PHE A 195 -1.71 10.42 13.01
CA PHE A 195 -1.81 9.52 11.88
C PHE A 195 -0.84 9.87 10.75
N GLN A 196 -0.55 11.16 10.51
CA GLN A 196 0.51 11.54 9.56
C GLN A 196 1.88 10.97 9.98
N LEU A 197 2.20 10.95 11.28
CA LEU A 197 3.45 10.37 11.77
C LEU A 197 3.52 8.86 11.55
N VAL A 198 2.39 8.15 11.66
CA VAL A 198 2.29 6.73 11.33
C VAL A 198 2.64 6.51 9.84
N ILE A 199 2.05 7.29 8.95
CA ILE A 199 2.33 7.21 7.50
C ILE A 199 3.79 7.55 7.20
N LEU A 200 4.32 8.62 7.80
CA LEU A 200 5.71 9.03 7.62
C LEU A 200 6.68 7.95 8.11
N ALA A 201 6.45 7.37 9.29
CA ALA A 201 7.25 6.27 9.84
C ALA A 201 7.20 5.02 8.95
N ALA A 202 6.02 4.70 8.41
CA ALA A 202 5.85 3.59 7.46
C ALA A 202 6.68 3.80 6.18
N LEU A 203 6.67 5.01 5.61
CA LEU A 203 7.48 5.36 4.45
C LEU A 203 8.98 5.27 4.74
N ILE A 204 9.42 5.81 5.87
CA ILE A 204 10.83 5.72 6.29
C ILE A 204 11.25 4.25 6.43
N GLY A 205 10.45 3.43 7.10
CA GLY A 205 10.73 2.00 7.24
C GLY A 205 10.84 1.26 5.90
N ALA A 206 9.92 1.56 4.98
CA ALA A 206 9.94 0.98 3.64
C ALA A 206 11.17 1.43 2.82
N ILE A 207 11.50 2.72 2.86
CA ILE A 207 12.65 3.31 2.18
C ILE A 207 13.96 2.70 2.70
N VAL A 208 14.14 2.70 4.02
CA VAL A 208 15.37 2.18 4.65
C VAL A 208 15.56 0.72 4.28
N TRP A 209 14.48 -0.08 4.33
CA TRP A 209 14.57 -1.48 3.95
C TRP A 209 14.92 -1.68 2.47
N ASN A 210 14.24 -0.95 1.56
CA ASN A 210 14.52 -1.01 0.13
C ASN A 210 15.96 -0.58 -0.23
N LEU A 211 16.50 0.43 0.45
CA LEU A 211 17.88 0.86 0.25
C LEU A 211 18.88 -0.18 0.76
N LEU A 212 18.57 -0.83 1.88
CA LEU A 212 19.40 -1.88 2.46
C LEU A 212 19.45 -3.11 1.54
N THR A 213 18.30 -3.59 1.06
CA THR A 213 18.24 -4.74 0.14
C THR A 213 18.89 -4.42 -1.20
N TRP A 214 18.70 -3.21 -1.73
CA TRP A 214 19.42 -2.74 -2.92
C TRP A 214 20.94 -2.71 -2.71
N TYR A 215 21.41 -2.22 -1.56
CA TYR A 215 22.84 -2.15 -1.25
C TYR A 215 23.48 -3.55 -1.33
N PHE A 216 22.81 -4.56 -0.78
CA PHE A 216 23.24 -5.96 -0.84
C PHE A 216 22.87 -6.68 -2.16
N GLY A 217 22.18 -6.00 -3.09
CA GLY A 217 21.76 -6.57 -4.37
C GLY A 217 20.76 -7.72 -4.23
N ILE A 218 19.96 -7.71 -3.16
CA ILE A 218 18.92 -8.69 -2.86
C ILE A 218 17.63 -8.23 -3.54
N PRO A 219 17.02 -9.02 -4.43
CA PRO A 219 15.74 -8.67 -5.06
C PRO A 219 14.61 -8.80 -4.02
N SER A 220 14.28 -7.70 -3.36
CA SER A 220 13.15 -7.60 -2.44
C SER A 220 11.91 -7.01 -3.11
N SER A 221 10.79 -7.06 -2.38
CA SER A 221 9.53 -6.48 -2.82
C SER A 221 9.25 -5.15 -2.11
N SER A 222 9.21 -4.07 -2.87
CA SER A 222 8.81 -2.75 -2.35
C SER A 222 7.37 -2.75 -1.82
N SER A 223 6.48 -3.57 -2.39
CA SER A 223 5.11 -3.74 -1.88
C SER A 223 5.10 -4.30 -0.45
N HIS A 224 5.90 -5.33 -0.18
CA HIS A 224 6.01 -5.89 1.17
C HIS A 224 6.66 -4.90 2.13
N ALA A 225 7.68 -4.18 1.67
CA ALA A 225 8.36 -3.19 2.48
C ALA A 225 7.38 -2.11 2.96
N LEU A 226 6.56 -1.59 2.04
CA LEU A 226 5.55 -0.58 2.34
C LEU A 226 4.45 -1.09 3.27
N ILE A 227 3.90 -2.27 3.00
CA ILE A 227 2.79 -2.83 3.79
C ILE A 227 3.29 -3.26 5.17
N GLY A 228 4.47 -3.88 5.25
CA GLY A 228 5.13 -4.18 6.51
C GLY A 228 5.38 -2.90 7.30
N GLY A 229 5.90 -1.85 6.67
CA GLY A 229 6.12 -0.55 7.30
C GLY A 229 4.83 0.06 7.86
N LEU A 230 3.75 0.01 7.09
CA LEU A 230 2.43 0.50 7.51
C LEU A 230 1.87 -0.29 8.70
N CYS A 231 1.93 -1.62 8.64
CA CYS A 231 1.53 -2.49 9.76
C CYS A 231 2.38 -2.22 11.01
N GLY A 232 3.71 -2.12 10.88
CA GLY A 232 4.62 -1.87 12.00
C GLY A 232 4.37 -0.54 12.68
N ALA A 233 4.23 0.53 11.90
CA ALA A 233 3.92 1.86 12.43
C ALA A 233 2.51 1.91 13.07
N ALA A 234 1.52 1.29 12.45
CA ALA A 234 0.16 1.24 13.00
C ALA A 234 0.08 0.42 14.29
N ILE A 235 0.75 -0.72 14.37
CA ILE A 235 0.76 -1.60 15.55
C ILE A 235 1.42 -0.89 16.74
N ILE A 236 2.54 -0.21 16.53
CA ILE A 236 3.20 0.48 17.65
C ILE A 236 2.42 1.71 18.13
N HIS A 237 1.64 2.33 17.24
CA HIS A 237 0.82 3.49 17.57
C HIS A 237 -0.50 3.12 18.28
N GLY A 238 -1.29 2.23 17.68
CA GLY A 238 -2.67 1.93 18.10
C GLY A 238 -2.96 0.46 18.37
N GLY A 239 -1.91 -0.38 18.43
CA GLY A 239 -2.02 -1.82 18.63
C GLY A 239 -2.55 -2.57 17.41
N LEU A 240 -2.77 -3.88 17.59
CA LEU A 240 -3.24 -4.77 16.52
C LEU A 240 -4.62 -4.39 15.96
N SER A 241 -5.43 -3.65 16.74
CA SER A 241 -6.79 -3.27 16.35
C SER A 241 -6.86 -2.16 15.29
N LEU A 242 -5.77 -1.41 15.10
CA LEU A 242 -5.70 -0.35 14.11
C LEU A 242 -5.46 -0.91 12.69
N VAL A 243 -4.87 -2.11 12.60
CA VAL A 243 -4.65 -2.82 11.34
C VAL A 243 -5.92 -3.55 10.93
N LEU A 244 -6.36 -3.32 9.69
CA LEU A 244 -7.54 -3.98 9.13
C LEU A 244 -7.16 -5.36 8.59
N TRP A 245 -7.06 -6.37 9.47
CA TRP A 245 -6.58 -7.71 9.13
C TRP A 245 -7.35 -8.38 7.97
N ASP A 246 -8.66 -8.19 7.88
CA ASP A 246 -9.45 -8.70 6.76
C ASP A 246 -9.01 -8.06 5.42
N GLY A 247 -8.75 -6.76 5.45
CA GLY A 247 -8.22 -6.01 4.32
C GLY A 247 -6.80 -6.43 3.96
N ILE A 248 -5.90 -6.54 4.95
CA ILE A 248 -4.54 -7.08 4.74
C ILE A 248 -4.60 -8.48 4.13
N LEU A 249 -5.43 -9.37 4.65
CA LEU A 249 -5.52 -10.75 4.16
C LEU A 249 -6.03 -10.80 2.71
N LYS A 250 -7.19 -10.17 2.45
CA LYS A 250 -7.87 -10.26 1.14
C LYS A 250 -7.26 -9.39 0.05
N LYS A 251 -6.90 -8.14 0.39
CA LYS A 251 -6.42 -7.15 -0.59
C LYS A 251 -4.91 -7.23 -0.79
N VAL A 252 -4.16 -7.75 0.19
CA VAL A 252 -2.70 -7.84 0.11
C VAL A 252 -2.24 -9.29 0.09
N LEU A 253 -2.33 -10.03 1.20
CA LEU A 253 -1.60 -11.27 1.41
C LEU A 253 -1.99 -12.37 0.41
N ILE A 254 -3.28 -12.51 0.10
CA ILE A 254 -3.77 -13.46 -0.92
C ILE A 254 -3.20 -13.13 -2.30
N PRO A 255 -3.36 -11.92 -2.86
CA PRO A 255 -2.71 -11.54 -4.13
C PRO A 255 -1.18 -11.68 -4.08
N LEU A 256 -0.56 -11.41 -2.93
CA LEU A 256 0.89 -11.44 -2.75
C LEU A 256 1.51 -12.83 -2.89
N VAL A 257 0.85 -13.83 -2.30
CA VAL A 257 1.26 -15.24 -2.38
C VAL A 257 0.74 -15.88 -3.66
N GLY A 258 -0.47 -15.51 -4.12
CA GLY A 258 -1.06 -16.05 -5.33
C GLY A 258 -0.37 -15.58 -6.61
N SER A 259 0.06 -14.32 -6.69
CA SER A 259 0.64 -13.76 -7.92
C SER A 259 1.91 -14.49 -8.42
N PRO A 260 2.89 -14.90 -7.60
CA PRO A 260 4.01 -15.72 -8.08
C PRO A 260 3.59 -17.13 -8.51
N THR A 261 2.57 -17.74 -7.88
CA THR A 261 2.11 -19.08 -8.26
C THR A 261 1.38 -19.06 -9.60
N PHE A 262 0.51 -18.07 -9.81
CA PHE A 262 -0.08 -17.80 -11.13
C PHE A 262 1.00 -17.46 -12.16
N GLY A 263 1.99 -16.65 -11.79
CA GLY A 263 3.13 -16.35 -12.65
C GLY A 263 3.88 -17.60 -13.09
N PHE A 264 4.18 -18.50 -12.15
CA PHE A 264 4.79 -19.80 -12.44
C PHE A 264 3.94 -20.63 -13.40
N LEU A 265 2.64 -20.79 -13.12
CA LEU A 265 1.75 -21.61 -13.93
C LEU A 265 1.61 -21.06 -15.36
N ILE A 266 1.37 -19.76 -15.50
CA ILE A 266 1.20 -19.11 -16.81
C ILE A 266 2.53 -19.17 -17.58
N GLY A 267 3.66 -18.91 -16.93
CA GLY A 267 5.00 -19.02 -17.54
C GLY A 267 5.30 -20.44 -18.03
N PHE A 268 4.98 -21.44 -17.20
CA PHE A 268 5.14 -22.85 -17.56
C PHE A 268 4.26 -23.25 -18.75
N ILE A 269 2.97 -22.93 -18.71
CA ILE A 269 2.02 -23.24 -19.77
C ILE A 269 2.43 -22.55 -21.08
N LEU A 270 2.72 -21.25 -21.02
CA LEU A 270 3.08 -20.47 -22.21
C LEU A 270 4.36 -21.02 -22.86
N MET A 271 5.41 -21.26 -22.07
CA MET A 271 6.66 -21.81 -22.60
C MET A 271 6.48 -23.22 -23.17
N THR A 272 5.71 -24.07 -22.50
CA THR A 272 5.41 -25.43 -22.99
C THR A 272 4.64 -25.38 -24.31
N SER A 273 3.67 -24.49 -24.43
CA SER A 273 2.90 -24.29 -25.67
C SER A 273 3.79 -23.79 -26.81
N ILE A 274 4.67 -22.80 -26.55
CA ILE A 274 5.64 -22.31 -27.52
C ILE A 274 6.57 -23.44 -27.98
N ALA A 275 7.10 -24.23 -27.04
CA ALA A 275 8.00 -25.34 -27.34
C ALA A 275 7.32 -26.42 -28.20
N ARG A 276 6.05 -26.74 -27.95
CA ARG A 276 5.28 -27.73 -28.72
C ARG A 276 4.97 -27.23 -30.13
N VAL A 277 4.48 -25.99 -30.25
CA VAL A 277 4.09 -25.41 -31.55
C VAL A 277 5.31 -25.23 -32.47
N LEU A 278 6.46 -24.89 -31.89
CA LEU A 278 7.69 -24.62 -32.64
C LEU A 278 8.68 -25.80 -32.64
N ALA A 279 8.25 -26.99 -32.24
CA ALA A 279 9.12 -28.17 -32.11
C ALA A 279 9.86 -28.52 -33.41
N ASN A 280 9.23 -28.26 -34.56
CA ASN A 280 9.78 -28.56 -35.89
C ASN A 280 10.48 -27.36 -36.55
N VAL A 281 10.59 -26.22 -35.87
CA VAL A 281 11.21 -25.01 -36.42
C VAL A 281 12.68 -24.96 -36.04
N HIS A 282 13.55 -24.64 -36.99
CA HIS A 282 14.98 -24.55 -36.76
C HIS A 282 15.31 -23.55 -35.61
N PRO A 283 16.17 -23.91 -34.64
CA PRO A 283 16.44 -23.09 -33.45
C PRO A 283 16.89 -21.65 -33.76
N GLU A 284 17.64 -21.44 -34.84
CA GLU A 284 18.09 -20.10 -35.25
C GLU A 284 16.93 -19.18 -35.66
N ARG A 285 15.92 -19.71 -36.36
CA ARG A 285 14.73 -18.95 -36.76
C ARG A 285 13.87 -18.60 -35.56
N VAL A 286 13.76 -19.53 -34.61
CA VAL A 286 13.11 -19.27 -33.32
C VAL A 286 13.85 -18.12 -32.61
N SER A 287 15.17 -18.25 -32.42
CA SER A 287 15.94 -17.22 -31.72
C SER A 287 15.90 -15.85 -32.40
N SER A 288 15.91 -15.77 -33.74
CA SER A 288 15.86 -14.50 -34.46
C SER A 288 14.49 -13.83 -34.36
N THR A 289 13.41 -14.62 -34.46
CA THR A 289 12.04 -14.11 -34.34
C THR A 289 11.75 -13.64 -32.92
N PHE A 290 12.08 -14.46 -31.92
CA PHE A 290 11.84 -14.11 -30.52
C PHE A 290 12.72 -12.97 -30.02
N ARG A 291 13.86 -12.68 -30.66
CA ARG A 291 14.62 -11.45 -30.39
C ARG A 291 13.77 -10.21 -30.64
N ASN A 292 13.00 -10.17 -31.73
CA ASN A 292 12.12 -9.04 -32.02
C ASN A 292 10.87 -9.06 -31.11
N LEU A 293 10.26 -10.22 -30.91
CA LEU A 293 9.09 -10.35 -30.04
C LEU A 293 9.38 -9.99 -28.58
N GLN A 294 10.59 -10.31 -28.09
CA GLN A 294 10.99 -9.99 -26.71
C GLN A 294 10.99 -8.48 -26.45
N ILE A 295 11.28 -7.64 -27.45
CA ILE A 295 11.21 -6.18 -27.29
C ILE A 295 9.78 -5.75 -26.92
N PHE A 296 8.78 -6.34 -27.59
CA PHE A 296 7.37 -6.05 -27.32
C PHE A 296 6.91 -6.58 -25.96
N SER A 297 7.33 -7.79 -25.56
CA SER A 297 7.00 -8.31 -24.23
C SER A 297 7.69 -7.53 -23.11
N ALA A 298 8.93 -7.10 -23.29
CA ALA A 298 9.64 -6.25 -22.34
C ALA A 298 8.96 -4.87 -22.22
N ALA A 299 8.49 -4.32 -23.34
CA ALA A 299 7.68 -3.11 -23.35
C ALA A 299 6.35 -3.28 -22.57
N ALA A 300 5.62 -4.37 -22.84
CA ALA A 300 4.37 -4.68 -22.12
C ALA A 300 4.62 -4.89 -20.61
N MET A 301 5.71 -5.56 -20.24
CA MET A 301 6.13 -5.73 -18.86
C MET A 301 6.45 -4.40 -18.19
N ALA A 302 7.17 -3.49 -18.85
CA ALA A 302 7.43 -2.15 -18.33
C ALA A 302 6.15 -1.32 -18.16
N LEU A 303 5.24 -1.36 -19.15
CA LEU A 303 3.96 -0.65 -19.06
C LEU A 303 3.13 -1.14 -17.86
N THR A 304 3.01 -2.47 -17.70
CA THR A 304 2.23 -3.08 -16.62
C THR A 304 2.92 -2.98 -15.26
N HIS A 305 4.25 -2.90 -15.23
CA HIS A 305 5.02 -2.54 -14.05
C HIS A 305 4.61 -1.16 -13.55
N GLY A 306 4.59 -0.15 -14.44
CA GLY A 306 4.16 1.19 -14.05
C GLY A 306 2.69 1.29 -13.63
N LEU A 307 1.83 0.47 -14.24
CA LEU A 307 0.41 0.34 -13.89
C LEU A 307 0.20 -0.16 -12.44
N ASN A 308 1.16 -0.90 -11.86
CA ASN A 308 1.04 -1.43 -10.50
C ASN A 308 1.84 -0.61 -9.48
N ASP A 309 3.08 -0.24 -9.82
CA ASP A 309 4.08 0.21 -8.85
C ASP A 309 3.92 1.67 -8.43
N ALA A 310 3.77 2.59 -9.39
CA ALA A 310 3.54 4.00 -9.08
C ALA A 310 2.26 4.20 -8.26
N GLN A 311 1.27 3.32 -8.44
CA GLN A 311 0.01 3.39 -7.71
C GLN A 311 0.16 3.18 -6.20
N LYS A 312 1.22 2.51 -5.73
CA LYS A 312 1.47 2.29 -4.30
C LYS A 312 1.76 3.63 -3.61
N SER A 313 2.65 4.42 -4.19
CA SER A 313 3.02 5.75 -3.71
C SER A 313 1.85 6.73 -3.84
N MET A 314 1.10 6.67 -4.95
CA MET A 314 -0.16 7.42 -5.10
C MET A 314 -1.16 7.09 -3.99
N GLY A 315 -1.30 5.82 -3.62
CA GLY A 315 -2.20 5.36 -2.57
C GLY A 315 -1.82 5.88 -1.19
N ILE A 316 -0.52 5.90 -0.86
CA ILE A 316 -0.04 6.43 0.42
C ILE A 316 -0.22 7.94 0.52
N ILE A 317 0.09 8.69 -0.54
CA ILE A 317 -0.16 10.14 -0.57
C ILE A 317 -1.67 10.39 -0.43
N THR A 318 -2.51 9.63 -1.13
CA THR A 318 -3.97 9.74 -1.03
C THR A 318 -4.45 9.43 0.39
N MET A 319 -3.91 8.40 1.05
CA MET A 319 -4.19 8.08 2.45
C MET A 319 -3.83 9.25 3.38
N ALA A 320 -2.68 9.90 3.16
CA ALA A 320 -2.25 11.07 3.94
C ALA A 320 -3.22 12.24 3.76
N LEU A 321 -3.63 12.52 2.52
CA LEU A 321 -4.59 13.59 2.22
C LEU A 321 -5.99 13.32 2.81
N VAL A 322 -6.46 12.06 2.80
CA VAL A 322 -7.74 11.66 3.39
C VAL A 322 -7.69 11.70 4.93
N SER A 323 -6.61 11.19 5.53
CA SER A 323 -6.42 11.23 6.98
C SER A 323 -6.23 12.65 7.51
N ALA A 324 -5.65 13.56 6.73
CA ALA A 324 -5.57 14.99 7.02
C ALA A 324 -6.87 15.77 6.73
N ARG A 325 -7.95 15.09 6.31
CA ARG A 325 -9.27 15.68 5.97
C ARG A 325 -9.21 16.73 4.84
N ILE A 326 -8.18 16.67 4.00
CA ILE A 326 -8.06 17.50 2.79
C ILE A 326 -8.95 16.90 1.68
N LEU A 327 -8.88 15.58 1.53
CA LEU A 327 -9.75 14.82 0.65
C LEU A 327 -10.85 14.13 1.47
N THR A 328 -12.07 14.16 0.95
CA THR A 328 -13.21 13.44 1.56
C THR A 328 -13.45 12.09 0.89
N GLU A 329 -12.84 11.87 -0.27
CA GLU A 329 -12.84 10.60 -0.99
C GLU A 329 -11.41 10.20 -1.38
N PRO A 330 -11.09 8.90 -1.43
CA PRO A 330 -9.78 8.41 -1.85
C PRO A 330 -9.61 8.50 -3.38
N VAL A 331 -10.04 9.60 -4.00
CA VAL A 331 -9.79 9.91 -5.40
C VAL A 331 -8.38 10.46 -5.50
N VAL A 332 -7.53 9.81 -6.29
CA VAL A 332 -6.13 10.21 -6.48
C VAL A 332 -6.10 11.52 -7.29
N PRO A 333 -5.56 12.63 -6.74
CA PRO A 333 -5.45 13.88 -7.48
C PRO A 333 -4.50 13.78 -8.67
N THR A 334 -4.77 14.51 -9.75
CA THR A 334 -3.95 14.49 -10.97
C THR A 334 -2.49 14.86 -10.71
N TRP A 335 -2.20 15.80 -9.81
CA TRP A 335 -0.83 16.16 -9.45
C TRP A 335 -0.10 15.01 -8.75
N VAL A 336 -0.81 14.18 -7.96
CA VAL A 336 -0.23 12.98 -7.33
C VAL A 336 0.09 11.95 -8.41
N ILE A 337 -0.81 11.75 -9.38
CA ILE A 337 -0.59 10.84 -10.50
C ILE A 337 0.67 11.26 -11.29
N LEU A 338 0.75 12.53 -11.69
CA LEU A 338 1.87 13.05 -12.48
C LEU A 338 3.19 13.03 -11.72
N SER A 339 3.19 13.39 -10.43
CA SER A 339 4.41 13.42 -9.62
C SER A 339 4.96 12.02 -9.33
N CYS A 340 4.11 11.05 -8.98
CA CYS A 340 4.51 9.64 -8.82
C CYS A 340 4.99 9.05 -10.16
N ALA A 341 4.24 9.26 -11.25
CA ALA A 341 4.64 8.79 -12.58
C ALA A 341 6.04 9.30 -12.98
N LEU A 342 6.31 10.60 -12.73
CA LEU A 342 7.61 11.20 -12.99
C LEU A 342 8.69 10.65 -12.06
N ALA A 343 8.43 10.53 -10.76
CA ALA A 343 9.38 9.98 -9.80
C ALA A 343 9.78 8.54 -10.15
N MET A 344 8.82 7.68 -10.49
CA MET A 344 9.09 6.31 -10.92
C MET A 344 9.88 6.27 -12.24
N ALA A 345 9.56 7.12 -13.22
CA ALA A 345 10.29 7.19 -14.48
C ALA A 345 11.74 7.65 -14.29
N LEU A 346 11.96 8.66 -13.44
CA LEU A 346 13.31 9.14 -13.08
C LEU A 346 14.10 8.10 -12.30
N GLY A 347 13.45 7.39 -11.37
CA GLY A 347 14.04 6.25 -10.67
C GLY A 347 14.46 5.17 -11.64
N THR A 348 13.56 4.79 -12.56
CA THR A 348 13.86 3.81 -13.61
C THR A 348 15.06 4.23 -14.46
N SER A 349 15.17 5.53 -14.75
CA SER A 349 16.27 6.11 -15.52
C SER A 349 17.61 6.08 -14.78
N ALA A 350 17.59 6.19 -13.45
CA ALA A 350 18.80 6.07 -12.61
C ALA A 350 19.36 4.63 -12.60
N GLY A 351 18.47 3.64 -12.78
CA GLY A 351 18.81 2.23 -12.98
C GLY A 351 19.16 1.46 -11.71
N GLY A 352 19.08 0.13 -11.79
CA GLY A 352 19.22 -0.78 -10.64
C GLY A 352 20.38 -1.77 -10.77
N TRP A 353 21.55 -1.33 -11.21
CA TRP A 353 22.62 -2.23 -11.69
C TRP A 353 23.03 -3.36 -10.73
N ARG A 354 23.00 -3.11 -9.41
CA ARG A 354 23.28 -4.13 -8.40
C ARG A 354 22.27 -5.28 -8.49
N ILE A 355 20.98 -4.96 -8.61
CA ILE A 355 19.89 -5.93 -8.69
C ILE A 355 19.80 -6.55 -10.09
N ILE A 356 19.98 -5.76 -11.16
CA ILE A 356 20.00 -6.25 -12.55
C ILE A 356 21.04 -7.37 -12.72
N LYS A 357 22.24 -7.19 -12.14
CA LYS A 357 23.29 -8.21 -12.17
C LYS A 357 22.87 -9.50 -11.45
N THR A 358 22.14 -9.40 -10.33
CA THR A 358 21.64 -10.56 -9.57
C THR A 358 20.53 -11.30 -10.34
N MET A 359 19.52 -10.59 -10.86
CA MET A 359 18.36 -11.19 -11.54
C MET A 359 18.72 -11.82 -12.90
N GLY A 360 19.57 -11.16 -13.70
CA GLY A 360 19.80 -11.56 -15.10
C GLY A 360 20.69 -12.79 -15.31
N HIS A 361 21.59 -13.13 -14.37
CA HIS A 361 22.59 -14.20 -14.58
C HIS A 361 22.54 -15.32 -13.55
N LYS A 362 21.89 -15.12 -12.39
CA LYS A 362 21.96 -16.08 -11.27
C LYS A 362 20.78 -17.05 -11.20
N ILE A 363 19.67 -16.82 -11.92
CA ILE A 363 18.46 -17.62 -11.78
C ILE A 363 18.39 -18.72 -12.86
N ILE A 364 18.35 -18.35 -14.13
CA ILE A 364 18.34 -19.24 -15.31
C ILE A 364 19.17 -18.59 -16.42
N ARG A 365 19.82 -19.38 -17.29
CA ARG A 365 20.39 -18.87 -18.55
C ARG A 365 19.25 -18.63 -19.54
N LEU A 366 18.90 -17.37 -19.76
CA LEU A 366 17.79 -16.99 -20.62
C LEU A 366 18.22 -16.89 -22.09
N GLU A 367 17.34 -17.36 -22.97
CA GLU A 367 17.38 -17.14 -24.42
C GLU A 367 16.18 -16.23 -24.75
N PRO A 368 16.15 -15.55 -25.91
CA PRO A 368 15.08 -14.60 -26.22
C PRO A 368 13.66 -15.18 -26.08
N VAL A 369 13.46 -16.45 -26.42
CA VAL A 369 12.16 -17.14 -26.27
C VAL A 369 11.74 -17.28 -24.80
N HIS A 370 12.68 -17.55 -23.89
CA HIS A 370 12.39 -17.64 -22.45
C HIS A 370 12.07 -16.27 -21.86
N GLY A 371 12.84 -15.25 -22.27
CA GLY A 371 12.61 -13.87 -21.87
C GLY A 371 11.22 -13.40 -22.31
N PHE A 372 10.87 -13.63 -23.58
CA PHE A 372 9.55 -13.35 -24.11
C PHE A 372 8.44 -14.03 -23.32
N ALA A 373 8.57 -15.34 -23.07
CA ALA A 373 7.56 -16.08 -22.32
C ALA A 373 7.40 -15.54 -20.89
N ALA A 374 8.50 -15.31 -20.17
CA ALA A 374 8.46 -14.81 -18.80
C ALA A 374 7.87 -13.40 -18.68
N GLU A 375 8.30 -12.48 -19.55
CA GLU A 375 7.82 -11.10 -19.59
C GLU A 375 6.34 -11.03 -19.98
N THR A 376 5.91 -11.81 -20.98
CA THR A 376 4.50 -11.86 -21.42
C THR A 376 3.61 -12.41 -20.31
N SER A 377 4.01 -13.52 -19.67
CA SER A 377 3.27 -14.07 -18.54
C SER A 377 3.19 -13.09 -17.37
N SER A 378 4.27 -12.36 -17.11
CA SER A 378 4.30 -11.36 -16.05
C SER A 378 3.39 -10.18 -16.36
N ALA A 379 3.42 -9.67 -17.59
CA ALA A 379 2.56 -8.59 -18.04
C ALA A 379 1.07 -8.97 -17.94
N ILE A 380 0.71 -10.22 -18.29
CA ILE A 380 -0.67 -10.73 -18.13
C ILE A 380 -1.09 -10.71 -16.66
N VAL A 381 -0.27 -11.25 -15.76
CA VAL A 381 -0.58 -11.30 -14.32
C VAL A 381 -0.68 -9.90 -13.72
N LEU A 382 0.27 -9.02 -14.04
CA LEU A 382 0.29 -7.63 -13.55
C LEU A 382 -0.89 -6.82 -14.09
N PHE A 383 -1.23 -6.97 -15.36
CA PHE A 383 -2.39 -6.30 -15.94
C PHE A 383 -3.68 -6.78 -15.26
N ALA A 384 -3.88 -8.08 -15.12
CA ALA A 384 -5.08 -8.65 -14.48
C ALA A 384 -5.21 -8.18 -13.03
N THR A 385 -4.14 -8.28 -12.24
CA THR A 385 -4.16 -7.86 -10.83
C THR A 385 -4.38 -6.36 -10.67
N SER A 386 -3.73 -5.53 -11.50
CA SER A 386 -3.97 -4.08 -11.53
C SER A 386 -5.39 -3.71 -11.97
N HIS A 387 -5.99 -4.46 -12.90
CA HIS A 387 -7.36 -4.25 -13.35
C HIS A 387 -8.38 -4.47 -12.22
N PHE A 388 -8.11 -5.42 -11.31
CA PHE A 388 -8.91 -5.64 -10.10
C PHE A 388 -8.44 -4.78 -8.91
N GLY A 389 -7.50 -3.85 -9.11
CA GLY A 389 -6.98 -2.99 -8.07
C GLY A 389 -6.22 -3.73 -6.96
N MET A 390 -5.69 -4.92 -7.23
CA MET A 390 -4.95 -5.73 -6.27
C MET A 390 -3.46 -5.32 -6.27
N PRO A 391 -2.93 -4.74 -5.17
CA PRO A 391 -1.50 -4.47 -5.07
C PRO A 391 -0.74 -5.80 -4.99
N VAL A 392 0.20 -6.00 -5.92
CA VAL A 392 1.04 -7.21 -5.95
C VAL A 392 2.52 -6.82 -5.97
N SER A 393 3.40 -7.82 -5.87
CA SER A 393 4.83 -7.61 -6.04
C SER A 393 5.24 -7.97 -7.45
N THR A 394 5.70 -6.99 -8.23
CA THR A 394 6.27 -7.20 -9.56
C THR A 394 7.49 -8.14 -9.50
N THR A 395 8.37 -7.96 -8.52
CA THR A 395 9.53 -8.86 -8.25
C THR A 395 9.11 -10.32 -8.08
N HIS A 396 8.01 -10.59 -7.37
CA HIS A 396 7.52 -11.95 -7.16
C HIS A 396 6.91 -12.53 -8.43
N VAL A 397 6.11 -11.72 -9.14
CA VAL A 397 5.46 -12.14 -10.39
C VAL A 397 6.51 -12.54 -11.42
N ILE A 398 7.48 -11.66 -11.72
CA ILE A 398 8.51 -11.96 -12.72
C ILE A 398 9.37 -13.14 -12.31
N SER A 399 9.75 -13.24 -11.03
CA SER A 399 10.52 -14.39 -10.52
C SER A 399 9.73 -15.70 -10.66
N GLY A 400 8.44 -15.69 -10.29
CA GLY A 400 7.53 -16.82 -10.47
C GLY A 400 7.43 -17.24 -11.94
N CYS A 401 7.22 -16.29 -12.85
CA CYS A 401 7.22 -16.55 -14.29
C CYS A 401 8.54 -17.14 -14.79
N ILE A 402 9.67 -16.59 -14.38
CA ILE A 402 11.01 -17.11 -14.72
C ILE A 402 11.17 -18.56 -14.23
N PHE A 403 10.78 -18.86 -12.98
CA PHE A 403 10.82 -20.22 -12.43
C PHE A 403 9.92 -21.18 -13.21
N GLY A 404 8.72 -20.75 -13.61
CA GLY A 404 7.79 -21.53 -14.42
C GLY A 404 8.35 -21.84 -15.82
N VAL A 405 8.86 -20.82 -16.50
CA VAL A 405 9.52 -20.96 -17.81
C VAL A 405 10.72 -21.89 -17.72
N GLY A 406 11.56 -21.77 -16.69
CA GLY A 406 12.69 -22.67 -16.47
C GLY A 406 12.28 -24.12 -16.25
N SER A 407 11.27 -24.32 -15.41
CA SER A 407 10.75 -25.64 -15.05
C SER A 407 10.15 -26.39 -16.23
N SER A 408 9.63 -25.67 -17.25
CA SER A 408 9.10 -26.28 -18.47
C SER A 408 10.13 -27.06 -19.29
N LYS A 409 11.42 -26.71 -19.20
CA LYS A 409 12.50 -27.48 -19.82
C LYS A 409 12.87 -28.69 -18.96
N ARG A 410 13.21 -28.43 -17.70
CA ARG A 410 13.53 -29.42 -16.67
C ARG A 410 13.61 -28.72 -15.32
N LEU A 411 13.22 -29.41 -14.24
CA LEU A 411 13.29 -28.84 -12.88
C LEU A 411 14.72 -28.42 -12.49
N SER A 412 15.75 -29.11 -12.98
CA SER A 412 17.16 -28.77 -12.71
C SER A 412 17.68 -27.55 -13.48
N ALA A 413 16.90 -26.97 -14.40
CA ALA A 413 17.29 -25.74 -15.10
C ALA A 413 17.18 -24.51 -14.19
N VAL A 414 16.32 -24.58 -13.16
CA VAL A 414 16.17 -23.54 -12.15
C VAL A 414 17.20 -23.77 -11.04
N ARG A 415 17.96 -22.73 -10.69
CA ARG A 415 18.87 -22.78 -9.55
C ARG A 415 18.10 -22.61 -8.23
N TRP A 416 17.53 -23.69 -7.73
CA TRP A 416 16.65 -23.68 -6.54
C TRP A 416 17.28 -23.09 -5.28
N GLY A 417 18.60 -23.22 -5.07
CA GLY A 417 19.27 -22.56 -3.94
C GLY A 417 19.20 -21.03 -4.02
N VAL A 418 19.27 -20.45 -5.23
CA VAL A 418 19.07 -19.00 -5.42
C VAL A 418 17.59 -18.64 -5.25
N ALA A 419 16.68 -19.45 -5.80
CA ALA A 419 15.24 -19.24 -5.63
C ALA A 419 14.83 -19.25 -4.15
N GLN A 420 15.37 -20.18 -3.35
CA GLN A 420 15.14 -20.26 -1.91
C GLN A 420 15.60 -18.99 -1.19
N ASN A 421 16.82 -18.51 -1.47
CA ASN A 421 17.33 -17.27 -0.88
C ASN A 421 16.44 -16.05 -1.21
N ILE A 422 15.92 -16.00 -2.44
CA ILE A 422 14.97 -14.95 -2.88
C ILE A 422 13.68 -15.05 -2.07
N ILE A 423 13.08 -16.24 -1.95
CA ILE A 423 11.85 -16.46 -1.16
C ILE A 423 12.07 -16.12 0.32
N THR A 424 13.23 -16.46 0.90
CA THR A 424 13.57 -16.07 2.27
C THR A 424 13.60 -14.56 2.44
N ALA A 425 14.19 -13.83 1.49
CA ALA A 425 14.19 -12.37 1.50
C ALA A 425 12.76 -11.79 1.41
N TRP A 426 11.88 -12.43 0.65
CA TRP A 426 10.48 -12.03 0.53
C TRP A 426 9.72 -12.14 1.85
N VAL A 427 9.85 -13.29 2.53
CA VAL A 427 9.23 -13.53 3.84
C VAL A 427 9.79 -12.58 4.91
N LEU A 428 11.11 -12.33 4.88
CA LEU A 428 11.78 -11.44 5.84
C LEU A 428 11.43 -9.96 5.65
N THR A 429 11.09 -9.55 4.43
CA THR A 429 10.88 -8.13 4.11
C THR A 429 9.76 -7.50 4.95
N LEU A 430 8.64 -8.19 5.13
CA LEU A 430 7.49 -7.67 5.87
C LEU A 430 7.79 -7.44 7.38
N PRO A 431 8.29 -8.42 8.15
CA PRO A 431 8.63 -8.19 9.56
C PRO A 431 9.79 -7.21 9.74
N ALA A 432 10.78 -7.23 8.83
CA ALA A 432 11.92 -6.33 8.94
C ALA A 432 11.53 -4.86 8.68
N SER A 433 10.76 -4.58 7.63
CA SER A 433 10.29 -3.21 7.38
C SER A 433 9.31 -2.74 8.45
N ALA A 434 8.47 -3.64 9.00
CA ALA A 434 7.60 -3.35 10.13
C ALA A 434 8.40 -2.93 11.37
N LEU A 435 9.48 -3.64 11.68
CA LEU A 435 10.36 -3.30 12.81
C LEU A 435 11.02 -1.93 12.60
N VAL A 436 11.57 -1.68 11.42
CA VAL A 436 12.21 -0.37 11.11
C VAL A 436 11.19 0.76 11.20
N ALA A 437 9.97 0.57 10.70
CA ALA A 437 8.90 1.57 10.81
C ALA A 437 8.47 1.81 12.27
N ALA A 438 8.37 0.75 13.08
CA ALA A 438 8.04 0.88 14.50
C ALA A 438 9.12 1.66 15.27
N LEU A 439 10.40 1.39 14.98
CA LEU A 439 11.53 2.14 15.54
C LEU A 439 11.52 3.61 15.07
N SER A 440 11.23 3.83 13.79
CA SER A 440 11.13 5.18 13.21
C SER A 440 10.01 5.98 13.87
N TYR A 441 8.85 5.37 14.10
CA TYR A 441 7.73 6.02 14.80
C TYR A 441 8.11 6.44 16.22
N LYS A 442 8.75 5.56 16.99
CA LYS A 442 9.25 5.90 18.32
C LYS A 442 10.26 7.05 18.28
N LEU A 443 11.18 7.04 17.32
CA LEU A 443 12.18 8.10 17.17
C LEU A 443 11.53 9.45 16.84
N LEU A 444 10.57 9.48 15.92
CA LEU A 444 9.80 10.69 15.60
C LEU A 444 9.04 11.22 16.84
N GLY A 445 8.50 10.31 17.66
CA GLY A 445 7.89 10.67 18.94
C GLY A 445 8.87 11.31 19.93
N LEU A 446 10.08 10.74 20.07
CA LEU A 446 11.13 11.28 20.94
C LEU A 446 11.64 12.65 20.48
N LEU A 447 11.62 12.93 19.17
CA LEU A 447 11.97 14.23 18.60
C LEU A 447 10.87 15.29 18.81
N GLY A 448 9.80 14.97 19.55
CA GLY A 448 8.71 15.89 19.85
C GLY A 448 7.82 16.20 18.65
N LEU A 449 7.82 15.33 17.62
CA LEU A 449 6.99 15.53 16.43
C LEU A 449 5.54 15.10 16.63
N GLY A 450 5.25 14.31 17.68
CA GLY A 450 3.92 13.77 18.00
C GLY A 450 3.27 14.28 19.28
N GLN A 451 3.80 15.35 19.88
CA GLN A 451 3.20 16.03 21.03
C GLN A 451 2.74 17.41 20.64
#